data_AF-A0A0C2SAH7-F1
#
_entry.id   AF-A0A0C2SAH7-F1
#
_cell.length_a   1.000
_cell.length_b   1.000
_cell.length_c   1.000
_cell.angle_alpha   90.00
_cell.angle_beta   90.00
_cell.angle_gamma   90.00
#
_symmetry.space_group_name_H-M   'P 1'
#
loop_
_entity.id
_entity.type
_entity.pdbx_description
1 polymer ?
#
loop_
_entity_poly.entity_id
_entity_poly.type
_entity_poly.pdbx_seq_one_letter_code
_entity_poly.pdbx_strand_id
1 'polypeptide(L)'
;MASTLLIGITIVYLLITLYYFFTNKSFTHSYFSPVLFYKLFFVLLSLTVGFGLLYYLLSINEQILSINDPNGDPVERTFANYLYFSGVTILAVGYGDMVPVGAARFFSLIQASLGLLLPTAYFMKALSSSKDEEDKS
;
A
#
# COMPACT_ATOMS: atom_id res chain seq x y z
N MET A 1 5.24 -13.81 -20.61
CA MET A 1 5.28 -15.02 -19.75
C MET A 1 6.04 -14.76 -18.45
N ALA A 2 7.33 -14.37 -18.50
CA ALA A 2 8.09 -14.03 -17.29
C ALA A 2 7.45 -12.87 -16.49
N SER A 3 7.01 -11.80 -17.16
CA SER A 3 6.31 -10.67 -16.54
C SER A 3 5.05 -11.09 -15.77
N THR A 4 4.21 -11.93 -16.39
CA THR A 4 2.98 -12.45 -15.78
C THR A 4 3.25 -13.25 -14.51
N LEU A 5 4.30 -14.08 -14.51
CA LEU A 5 4.70 -14.85 -13.35
C LEU A 5 5.19 -13.95 -12.22
N LEU A 6 5.99 -12.93 -12.54
CA LEU A 6 6.44 -11.93 -11.56
C LEU A 6 5.27 -11.14 -10.97
N ILE A 7 4.28 -10.75 -11.78
CA ILE A 7 3.05 -10.10 -11.29
C ILE A 7 2.34 -10.99 -10.27
N GLY A 8 2.17 -12.27 -10.57
CA GLY A 8 1.57 -13.23 -9.65
C GLY A 8 2.34 -13.33 -8.32
N ILE A 9 3.67 -13.41 -8.38
CA ILE A 9 4.54 -13.41 -7.19
C ILE A 9 4.37 -12.11 -6.39
N THR A 10 4.34 -10.95 -7.05
CA THR A 10 4.16 -9.66 -6.38
C THR A 10 2.80 -9.57 -5.69
N ILE A 11 1.73 -10.08 -6.30
CA ILE A 11 0.39 -10.12 -5.68
C ILE A 11 0.42 -11.02 -4.44
N VAL A 12 1.01 -12.21 -4.54
CA VAL A 12 1.16 -13.13 -3.40
C VAL A 12 1.97 -12.48 -2.28
N TYR A 13 3.06 -11.78 -2.62
CA TYR A 13 3.85 -11.01 -1.65
C TYR A 13 2.99 -9.95 -0.92
N LEU A 14 2.21 -9.15 -1.66
CA LEU A 14 1.30 -8.15 -1.07
C LEU A 14 0.28 -8.78 -0.11
N LEU A 15 -0.30 -9.92 -0.51
CA LEU A 15 -1.24 -10.67 0.33
C LEU A 15 -0.58 -11.24 1.59
N ILE A 16 0.65 -11.77 1.48
CA ILE A 16 1.42 -12.26 2.64
C ILE A 16 1.76 -11.11 3.58
N THR A 17 2.22 -9.96 3.07
CA THR A 17 2.49 -8.76 3.88
C THR A 17 1.24 -8.33 4.65
N LEU A 18 0.08 -8.29 3.98
CA LEU A 18 -1.18 -7.93 4.60
C LEU A 18 -1.62 -8.97 5.64
N TYR A 19 -1.52 -10.27 5.33
CA TYR A 19 -1.83 -11.35 6.25
C TYR A 19 -0.95 -11.33 7.50
N TYR A 20 0.35 -11.07 7.34
CA TYR A 20 1.30 -10.98 8.45
C TYR A 20 0.99 -9.78 9.37
N PHE A 21 0.54 -8.65 8.81
CA PHE A 21 0.12 -7.50 9.60
C PHE A 21 -1.01 -7.85 10.57
N PHE A 22 -2.07 -8.52 10.07
CA PHE A 22 -3.25 -8.88 10.87
C PHE A 22 -3.03 -10.10 11.79
N THR A 23 -2.33 -11.13 11.30
CA THR A 23 -2.20 -12.42 12.02
C THR A 23 -1.15 -12.37 13.11
N ASN A 24 -0.14 -11.51 12.99
CA ASN A 24 0.92 -11.48 13.99
C ASN A 24 0.38 -10.94 15.32
N LYS A 25 -0.04 -11.87 16.20
CA LYS A 25 -0.60 -11.69 17.55
C LYS A 25 0.41 -11.13 18.58
N SER A 26 1.38 -10.33 18.15
CA SER A 26 2.27 -9.59 19.05
C SER A 26 1.55 -8.35 19.61
N PHE A 27 0.40 -8.58 20.24
CA PHE A 27 -0.53 -7.55 20.68
C PHE A 27 -1.09 -7.84 22.08
N THR A 28 -0.42 -8.70 22.85
CA THR A 28 -0.99 -9.15 24.11
C THR A 28 -0.65 -8.20 25.26
N HIS A 29 0.46 -7.45 25.24
CA HIS A 29 0.73 -6.42 26.25
C HIS A 29 1.68 -5.34 25.72
N SER A 30 1.17 -4.17 25.37
CA SER A 30 1.99 -2.96 25.30
C SER A 30 1.12 -1.72 25.13
N TYR A 31 1.09 -0.91 26.19
CA TYR A 31 1.08 0.55 26.15
C TYR A 31 1.59 1.10 24.81
N PHE A 32 0.95 2.15 24.29
CA PHE A 32 1.35 2.94 23.11
C PHE A 32 2.86 2.80 22.80
N SER A 33 3.24 1.76 22.04
CA SER A 33 4.64 1.40 21.93
C SER A 33 5.15 1.92 20.60
N PRO A 34 6.30 2.61 20.57
CA PRO A 34 6.97 2.98 19.33
C PRO A 34 7.11 1.79 18.37
N VAL A 35 7.26 0.57 18.92
CA VAL A 35 7.32 -0.71 18.19
C VAL A 35 6.13 -0.89 17.25
N LEU A 36 4.93 -0.58 17.72
CA LEU A 36 3.69 -0.79 16.97
C LEU A 36 3.60 0.24 15.81
N PHE A 37 4.02 1.49 16.04
CA PHE A 37 4.10 2.52 15.00
C PHE A 37 5.15 2.17 13.94
N TYR A 38 6.34 1.72 14.35
CA TYR A 38 7.37 1.25 13.41
C TYR A 38 6.86 0.08 12.57
N LYS A 39 6.12 -0.86 13.17
CA LYS A 39 5.50 -1.97 12.43
C LYS A 39 4.55 -1.46 11.34
N LEU A 40 3.67 -0.50 11.67
CA LEU A 40 2.78 0.11 10.68
C LEU A 40 3.57 0.83 9.57
N PHE A 41 4.58 1.61 9.94
CA PHE A 41 5.44 2.31 8.98
C PHE A 41 6.11 1.36 8.00
N PHE A 42 6.74 0.28 8.47
CA PHE A 42 7.38 -0.70 7.61
C PHE A 42 6.40 -1.49 6.74
N VAL A 43 5.18 -1.73 7.23
CA VAL A 43 4.12 -2.37 6.44
C VAL A 43 3.66 -1.44 5.32
N LEU A 44 3.39 -0.17 5.61
CA LEU A 44 3.03 0.81 4.59
C LEU A 44 4.17 0.98 3.57
N LEU A 45 5.43 1.07 4.01
CA LEU A 45 6.59 1.15 3.13
C LEU A 45 6.72 -0.09 2.23
N SER A 46 6.53 -1.29 2.78
CA SER A 46 6.53 -2.55 2.03
C SER A 46 5.41 -2.59 1.00
N LEU A 47 4.20 -2.13 1.35
CA LEU A 47 3.10 -2.00 0.40
C LEU A 47 3.41 -0.98 -0.69
N THR A 48 3.98 0.17 -0.36
CA THR A 48 4.40 1.18 -1.35
C THR A 48 5.36 0.60 -2.38
N VAL A 49 6.39 -0.13 -1.93
CA VAL A 49 7.36 -0.76 -2.83
C VAL A 49 6.70 -1.90 -3.63
N GLY A 50 5.88 -2.72 -2.99
CA GLY A 50 5.20 -3.85 -3.64
C GLY A 50 4.20 -3.41 -4.73
N PHE A 51 3.38 -2.40 -4.46
CA PHE A 51 2.49 -1.81 -5.45
C PHE A 51 3.26 -1.06 -6.55
N GLY A 52 4.33 -0.35 -6.19
CA GLY A 52 5.22 0.30 -7.18
C GLY A 52 5.80 -0.72 -8.17
N LEU A 53 6.24 -1.88 -7.67
CA LEU A 53 6.69 -2.99 -8.49
C LEU A 53 5.54 -3.60 -9.32
N LEU A 54 4.36 -3.79 -8.72
CA LEU A 54 3.18 -4.30 -9.43
C LEU A 54 2.83 -3.42 -10.62
N TYR A 55 2.77 -2.09 -10.43
CA TYR A 55 2.51 -1.14 -11.50
C TYR A 55 3.59 -1.20 -12.58
N TYR A 56 4.87 -1.15 -12.19
CA TYR A 56 5.97 -1.28 -13.14
C TYR A 56 5.87 -2.55 -13.98
N LEU A 57 5.56 -3.71 -13.37
CA LEU A 57 5.40 -4.96 -14.09
C LEU A 57 4.16 -4.99 -15.00
N LEU A 58 3.05 -4.38 -14.57
CA LEU A 58 1.86 -4.24 -15.41
C LEU A 58 2.13 -3.36 -16.63
N SER A 59 2.94 -2.30 -16.47
CA SER A 59 3.33 -1.36 -17.54
C SER A 59 4.08 -2.01 -18.71
N ILE A 60 4.61 -3.21 -18.50
CA ILE A 60 5.30 -3.99 -19.54
C ILE A 60 4.28 -4.54 -20.54
N ASN A 61 3.08 -4.89 -20.09
CA ASN A 61 2.07 -5.53 -20.92
C ASN A 61 1.08 -4.52 -21.51
N GLU A 62 0.76 -3.46 -20.77
CA GLU A 62 -0.18 -2.42 -21.21
C GLU A 62 0.22 -1.06 -20.62
N GLN A 63 -0.27 0.03 -21.21
CA GLN A 63 -0.17 1.33 -20.58
C GLN A 63 -1.07 1.38 -19.35
N ILE A 64 -0.49 1.69 -18.19
CA ILE A 64 -1.22 1.75 -16.93
C ILE A 64 -1.24 3.12 -16.26
N LEU A 65 -0.36 4.05 -16.68
CA LEU A 65 -0.33 5.42 -16.18
C LEU A 65 -0.24 6.40 -17.35
N SER A 66 -0.99 7.48 -17.25
CA SER A 66 -0.95 8.62 -18.18
C SER A 66 -0.62 9.90 -17.41
N ILE A 67 0.10 10.81 -18.07
CA ILE A 67 0.30 12.17 -17.60
C ILE A 67 -1.03 12.91 -17.70
N ASN A 68 -1.37 13.68 -16.67
CA ASN A 68 -2.59 14.51 -16.67
C ASN A 68 -2.39 15.82 -17.46
N ASP A 69 -2.22 15.69 -18.76
CA ASP A 69 -2.13 16.78 -19.72
C ASP A 69 -3.12 16.53 -20.87
N PRO A 70 -3.65 17.54 -21.58
CA PRO A 70 -4.46 17.39 -22.80
C PRO A 70 -4.01 16.33 -23.80
N ASN A 71 -2.71 16.04 -23.89
CA ASN A 71 -2.18 15.01 -24.80
C ASN A 71 -2.35 13.58 -24.25
N GLY A 72 -2.48 13.41 -22.93
CA GLY A 72 -2.69 12.11 -22.28
C GLY A 72 -1.51 11.15 -22.41
N ASP A 73 -0.30 11.70 -22.57
CA ASP A 73 0.90 10.94 -22.90
C ASP A 73 1.20 9.85 -21.85
N PRO A 74 1.73 8.68 -22.27
CA PRO A 74 2.16 7.65 -21.35
C PRO A 74 3.24 8.17 -20.40
N VAL A 75 3.12 7.85 -19.11
CA VAL A 75 4.21 8.10 -18.15
C VAL A 75 5.44 7.28 -18.56
N GLU A 76 6.62 7.89 -18.49
CA GLU A 76 7.89 7.20 -18.76
C GLU A 76 8.02 5.95 -17.87
N ARG A 77 8.33 4.81 -18.48
CA ARG A 77 8.36 3.50 -17.84
C ARG A 77 9.60 3.30 -16.97
N THR A 78 9.75 4.09 -15.92
CA THR A 78 10.81 3.97 -14.91
C THR A 78 10.24 3.49 -13.59
N PHE A 79 10.97 2.64 -12.87
CA PHE A 79 10.52 2.18 -11.55
C PHE A 79 10.29 3.35 -10.58
N ALA A 80 11.08 4.42 -10.69
CA ALA A 80 10.92 5.62 -9.87
C ALA A 80 9.55 6.28 -10.04
N ASN A 81 9.05 6.42 -11.28
CA ASN A 81 7.73 7.01 -11.54
C ASN A 81 6.59 6.17 -10.95
N TYR A 82 6.66 4.84 -11.08
CA TYR A 82 5.65 3.93 -10.50
C TYR A 82 5.72 3.86 -8.98
N LEU A 83 6.93 3.94 -8.40
CA LEU A 83 7.11 4.02 -6.95
C LEU A 83 6.56 5.35 -6.40
N TYR A 84 6.78 6.45 -7.12
CA TYR A 84 6.21 7.75 -6.80
C TYR A 84 4.67 7.70 -6.84
N PHE A 85 4.07 7.21 -7.93
CA PHE A 85 2.63 7.04 -8.03
C PHE A 85 2.06 6.17 -6.89
N SER A 86 2.75 5.07 -6.57
CA SER A 86 2.40 4.19 -5.46
C SER A 86 2.40 4.93 -4.12
N GLY A 87 3.43 5.74 -3.85
CA GLY A 87 3.53 6.56 -2.64
C GLY A 87 2.42 7.61 -2.55
N VAL A 88 2.20 8.37 -3.63
CA VAL A 88 1.14 9.38 -3.72
C VAL A 88 -0.25 8.76 -3.50
N THR A 89 -0.45 7.53 -3.97
CA THR A 89 -1.72 6.79 -3.83
C THR A 89 -1.95 6.27 -2.41
N ILE A 90 -1.00 5.55 -1.82
CA ILE A 90 -1.17 4.95 -0.49
C ILE A 90 -1.22 5.99 0.63
N LEU A 91 -0.51 7.11 0.46
CA LEU A 91 -0.56 8.23 1.40
C LEU A 91 -1.76 9.15 1.16
N ALA A 92 -2.62 8.83 0.17
CA ALA A 92 -3.78 9.62 -0.22
C ALA A 92 -3.45 11.10 -0.55
N VAL A 93 -2.24 11.37 -1.04
CA VAL A 93 -1.81 12.71 -1.44
C VAL A 93 -2.47 13.13 -2.75
N GLY A 94 -2.48 12.23 -3.75
CA GLY A 94 -3.23 12.40 -4.99
C GLY A 94 -2.97 13.71 -5.75
N TYR A 95 -1.71 14.08 -6.00
CA TYR A 95 -1.36 15.32 -6.73
C TYR A 95 -2.06 15.48 -8.09
N GLY A 96 -2.42 14.36 -8.73
CA GLY A 96 -3.17 14.35 -9.98
C GLY A 96 -2.29 14.61 -11.20
N ASP A 97 -0.97 14.51 -11.07
CA ASP A 97 0.02 14.59 -12.15
C ASP A 97 0.10 13.30 -12.96
N MET A 98 -0.07 12.15 -12.31
CA MET A 98 -0.16 10.82 -12.94
C MET A 98 -1.52 10.18 -12.64
N VAL A 99 -2.20 9.70 -13.69
CA VAL A 99 -3.55 9.13 -13.60
C VAL A 99 -3.53 7.65 -13.96
N PRO A 100 -4.15 6.77 -13.17
CA PRO A 100 -4.23 5.35 -13.50
C PRO A 100 -5.20 5.09 -14.64
N VAL A 101 -4.75 4.25 -15.58
CA VAL A 101 -5.52 3.72 -16.70
C VAL A 101 -5.40 2.19 -16.73
N GLY A 102 -6.26 1.51 -17.51
CA GLY A 102 -6.26 0.05 -17.58
C GLY A 102 -6.43 -0.63 -16.22
N ALA A 103 -5.68 -1.71 -15.97
CA ALA A 103 -5.76 -2.48 -14.74
C ALA A 103 -5.31 -1.69 -13.48
N ALA A 104 -4.49 -0.66 -13.62
CA ALA A 104 -4.01 0.11 -12.46
C ALA A 104 -5.13 0.81 -11.69
N ARG A 105 -6.28 1.11 -12.33
CA ARG A 105 -7.45 1.70 -11.64
C ARG A 105 -7.97 0.83 -10.51
N PHE A 106 -8.04 -0.48 -10.75
CA PHE A 106 -8.51 -1.43 -9.73
C PHE A 106 -7.52 -1.52 -8.57
N PHE A 107 -6.24 -1.69 -8.89
CA PHE A 107 -5.19 -1.81 -7.88
C PHE A 107 -4.98 -0.52 -7.08
N SER A 108 -5.11 0.66 -7.71
CA SER A 108 -4.97 1.95 -7.01
C SER A 108 -6.08 2.18 -5.99
N LEU A 109 -7.31 1.74 -6.29
CA LEU A 109 -8.41 1.80 -5.32
C LEU A 109 -8.16 0.90 -4.11
N ILE A 110 -7.68 -0.33 -4.34
CA ILE A 110 -7.29 -1.25 -3.25
C ILE A 110 -6.15 -0.62 -2.43
N GLN A 111 -5.12 -0.12 -3.09
CA GLN A 111 -3.97 0.48 -2.43
C GLN A 111 -4.36 1.70 -1.58
N ALA A 112 -5.15 2.62 -2.12
CA ALA A 112 -5.63 3.79 -1.39
C ALA A 112 -6.49 3.37 -0.18
N SER A 113 -7.35 2.35 -0.37
CA SER A 113 -8.15 1.78 0.72
C SER A 113 -7.26 1.20 1.82
N LEU A 114 -6.21 0.46 1.47
CA LEU A 114 -5.26 -0.09 2.45
C LEU A 114 -4.49 1.02 3.18
N GLY A 115 -4.08 2.06 2.46
CA GLY A 115 -3.40 3.23 3.02
C GLY A 115 -4.23 3.95 4.09
N LEU A 116 -5.55 3.99 3.91
CA LEU A 116 -6.48 4.54 4.90
C LEU A 116 -6.82 3.55 6.02
N LEU A 117 -7.21 2.33 5.66
CA LEU A 117 -7.79 1.36 6.60
C LEU A 117 -6.75 0.76 7.57
N LEU A 118 -5.49 0.58 7.14
CA LEU A 118 -4.46 -0.01 8.00
C LEU A 118 -4.09 0.89 9.19
N PRO A 119 -3.80 2.19 9.02
CA PRO A 119 -3.63 3.11 10.15
C PRO A 119 -4.87 3.18 11.04
N THR A 120 -6.08 3.25 10.45
CA THR A 120 -7.32 3.31 11.24
C THR A 120 -7.50 2.06 12.11
N ALA A 121 -7.36 0.87 11.55
CA ALA A 121 -7.46 -0.39 12.30
C ALA A 121 -6.39 -0.49 13.40
N TYR A 122 -5.18 0.01 13.11
CA TYR A 122 -4.10 0.11 14.09
C TYR A 122 -4.47 1.02 15.27
N PHE A 123 -4.96 2.24 14.99
CA PHE A 123 -5.34 3.19 16.05
C PHE A 123 -6.52 2.67 16.87
N MET A 124 -7.53 2.09 16.23
CA MET A 124 -8.68 1.47 16.94
C MET A 124 -8.22 0.40 17.92
N LYS A 125 -7.27 -0.45 17.51
CA LYS A 125 -6.72 -1.50 18.37
C LYS A 125 -5.88 -0.94 19.52
N ALA A 126 -5.09 0.10 19.28
CA ALA A 126 -4.31 0.76 20.32
C ALA A 126 -5.22 1.42 21.39
N LEU A 127 -6.35 2.00 20.98
CA LEU A 127 -7.34 2.59 21.88
C LEU A 127 -8.17 1.56 22.65
N SER A 128 -8.49 0.40 22.05
CA SER A 128 -9.20 -0.65 22.77
C SER A 128 -8.34 -1.28 23.86
N SER A 129 -7.03 -1.49 23.60
CA SER A 129 -6.12 -2.04 24.60
C SER A 129 -5.90 -1.14 25.81
N SER A 130 -6.05 0.19 25.69
CA SER A 130 -5.92 1.08 26.83
C SER A 130 -7.15 1.08 27.74
N LYS A 131 -8.36 0.85 27.19
CA LYS A 131 -9.61 0.80 27.98
C LYS A 131 -9.71 -0.44 28.86
N ASP A 132 -9.21 -1.59 28.39
CA ASP A 132 -9.22 -2.85 29.16
C ASP A 132 -8.27 -2.82 30.38
N GLU A 133 -7.34 -1.86 30.45
CA GLU A 133 -6.43 -1.65 31.59
C GLU A 133 -7.01 -0.67 32.63
N GLU A 134 -7.79 0.34 32.23
CA GLU A 134 -8.47 1.26 33.17
C GLU A 134 -9.57 0.57 33.99
N ASP A 135 -10.35 -0.35 33.40
CA ASP A 135 -11.41 -1.09 34.11
C ASP A 135 -10.88 -2.13 35.11
N LYS A 136 -9.56 -2.36 35.17
CA LYS A 136 -8.90 -3.31 36.09
C LYS A 136 -8.11 -2.63 37.21
N SER A 137 -8.03 -1.29 37.23
CA SER A 137 -7.40 -0.49 38.29
C SER A 137 -8.43 0.08 39.27
#